data_AF-A0A0M1JNP8-F1
#
_entry.id   AF-A0A0M1JNP8-F1
#
_cell.length_a   1.000
_cell.length_b   1.000
_cell.length_c   1.000
_cell.angle_alpha   90.00
_cell.angle_beta   90.00
_cell.angle_gamma   90.00
#
_symmetry.space_group_name_H-M   'P 1'
#
loop_
_entity.id
_entity.type
_entity.pdbx_description
1 polymer ?
#
loop_
_entity_poly.entity_id
_entity_poly.type
_entity_poly.pdbx_seq_one_letter_code
_entity_poly.pdbx_strand_id
1 'polypeptide(L)'
;MKKLTWKIGFEIELLAPKGLSRQSLALAIAHQYGGIVRRFFHPQSEPSKVPGNPVFHNLTLGFEVVNQQGQLIARCVDDITLQEDLEKSCPPSPGWYRIVSDDLRLLHLIKQQANPDAELSEVLLPIAQLFGTELTAGTGGMCRVTDEIGSPIAIAAPLPGERERPCELITPPIETDHFNKLETLLKIAHDLGFTIPAEAATHFHFDATPLCSTPVFSNLVDILWQQGDRLRTEVGTNPKCRRLGKWPDELMKLVNTPGFRELSWAEAKIHLKKLNLSKYCDFNLKNFIYEIPDKNTFEARIFPGWIDPEPIANAAGLMENILFQALAYSGADAPSLVPGLQQRRLQSRGAKASIADLLQINNNE
;
A
#
# COMPACT_ATOMS: atom_id res chain seq x y z
N MET A 1 -1.50 24.72 6.21
CA MET A 1 -1.59 23.36 6.78
C MET A 1 -0.76 23.29 8.05
N LYS A 2 -1.18 22.53 9.08
CA LYS A 2 -0.32 22.26 10.24
C LYS A 2 0.86 21.40 9.74
N LYS A 3 2.07 21.69 10.21
CA LYS A 3 3.27 20.95 9.82
C LYS A 3 3.23 19.56 10.48
N LEU A 4 3.35 18.50 9.68
CA LEU A 4 3.50 17.13 10.15
C LEU A 4 4.88 16.93 10.80
N THR A 5 4.91 16.18 11.88
CA THR A 5 6.06 15.95 12.76
C THR A 5 6.36 14.47 13.02
N TRP A 6 5.38 13.58 12.79
CA TRP A 6 5.56 12.14 12.86
C TRP A 6 6.40 11.64 11.68
N LYS A 7 7.13 10.54 11.86
CA LYS A 7 7.83 9.84 10.78
C LYS A 7 6.86 8.95 10.00
N ILE A 8 6.62 9.25 8.72
CA ILE A 8 5.56 8.63 7.91
C ILE A 8 6.10 8.10 6.58
N GLY A 9 5.85 6.84 6.28
CA GLY A 9 5.94 6.29 4.91
C GLY A 9 4.57 6.35 4.21
N PHE A 10 4.57 6.58 2.91
CA PHE A 10 3.35 6.65 2.10
C PHE A 10 3.36 5.57 1.02
N GLU A 11 2.21 4.91 0.84
CA GLU A 11 1.93 4.04 -0.30
C GLU A 11 0.74 4.64 -1.06
N ILE A 12 0.94 4.98 -2.33
CA ILE A 12 -0.05 5.69 -3.16
C ILE A 12 -0.32 4.88 -4.41
N GLU A 13 -1.56 4.39 -4.54
CA GLU A 13 -1.98 3.57 -5.67
C GLU A 13 -2.35 4.44 -6.89
N LEU A 14 -1.68 4.18 -8.00
CA LEU A 14 -1.78 4.91 -9.26
C LEU A 14 -1.90 3.93 -10.44
N LEU A 15 -2.38 4.43 -11.57
CA LEU A 15 -2.47 3.69 -12.82
C LEU A 15 -1.76 4.45 -13.94
N ALA A 16 -0.76 3.80 -14.55
CA ALA A 16 -0.09 4.34 -15.72
C ALA A 16 -1.06 4.46 -16.91
N PRO A 17 -0.94 5.51 -17.76
CA PRO A 17 -1.68 5.55 -19.02
C PRO A 17 -1.21 4.44 -19.95
N LYS A 18 -2.03 4.10 -20.95
CA LYS A 18 -1.67 3.08 -21.95
C LYS A 18 -0.36 3.45 -22.65
N GLY A 19 0.51 2.45 -22.85
CA GLY A 19 1.84 2.63 -23.43
C GLY A 19 2.93 3.01 -22.41
N LEU A 20 2.56 3.38 -21.18
CA LEU A 20 3.48 3.54 -20.05
C LEU A 20 3.27 2.44 -19.02
N SER A 21 4.20 2.36 -18.06
CA SER A 21 4.17 1.35 -16.99
C SER A 21 4.68 1.95 -15.68
N ARG A 22 4.60 1.19 -14.59
CA ARG A 22 5.27 1.55 -13.33
C ARG A 22 6.79 1.77 -13.48
N GLN A 23 7.42 1.13 -14.47
CA GLN A 23 8.84 1.37 -14.78
C GLN A 23 9.06 2.78 -15.33
N SER A 24 8.12 3.29 -16.15
CA SER A 24 8.19 4.64 -16.71
C SER A 24 8.21 5.71 -15.61
N LEU A 25 7.40 5.55 -14.56
CA LEU A 25 7.42 6.44 -13.39
C LEU A 25 8.75 6.35 -12.65
N ALA A 26 9.25 5.14 -12.38
CA ALA A 26 10.55 4.96 -11.72
C ALA A 26 11.70 5.63 -12.49
N LEU A 27 11.72 5.50 -13.82
CA LEU A 27 12.73 6.13 -14.67
C LEU A 27 12.64 7.66 -14.65
N ALA A 28 11.42 8.22 -14.67
CA ALA A 28 11.23 9.66 -14.60
C ALA A 28 11.64 10.24 -13.24
N ILE A 29 11.33 9.54 -12.14
CA ILE A 29 11.82 9.91 -10.80
C ILE A 29 13.36 9.84 -10.77
N ALA A 30 13.96 8.76 -11.28
CA ALA A 30 15.41 8.64 -11.33
C ALA A 30 16.06 9.80 -12.08
N HIS A 31 15.51 10.17 -13.25
CA HIS A 31 15.98 11.31 -14.04
C HIS A 31 15.89 12.63 -13.26
N GLN A 32 14.74 12.92 -12.64
CA GLN A 32 14.54 14.16 -11.87
C GLN A 32 15.50 14.30 -10.69
N TYR A 33 15.88 13.19 -10.05
CA TYR A 33 16.76 13.16 -8.88
C TYR A 33 18.22 12.84 -9.23
N GLY A 34 18.57 12.71 -10.52
CA GLY A 34 19.92 12.29 -10.95
C GLY A 34 20.33 10.91 -10.41
N GLY A 35 19.36 10.04 -10.16
CA GLY A 35 19.50 8.70 -9.61
C GLY A 35 19.48 7.59 -10.68
N ILE A 36 19.35 6.35 -10.21
CA ILE A 36 19.23 5.15 -11.06
C ILE A 36 18.03 4.29 -10.63
N VAL A 37 17.55 3.47 -11.54
CA VAL A 37 16.52 2.46 -11.27
C VAL A 37 17.16 1.09 -11.11
N ARG A 38 16.75 0.34 -10.08
CA ARG A 38 17.10 -1.08 -9.89
C ARG A 38 15.83 -1.91 -9.90
N ARG A 39 15.81 -2.98 -10.69
CA ARG A 39 14.69 -3.93 -10.67
C ARG A 39 14.85 -4.87 -9.49
N PHE A 40 13.72 -5.28 -8.91
CA PHE A 40 13.70 -6.29 -7.85
C PHE A 40 12.42 -7.11 -7.90
N PHE A 41 12.43 -8.27 -7.23
CA PHE A 41 11.22 -9.07 -7.04
C PHE A 41 10.40 -8.55 -5.85
N HIS A 42 9.22 -8.02 -6.17
CA HIS A 42 8.23 -7.55 -5.20
C HIS A 42 7.28 -8.71 -4.84
N PRO A 43 7.22 -9.14 -3.57
CA PRO A 43 6.33 -10.21 -3.14
C PRO A 43 4.89 -9.74 -3.03
N GLN A 44 3.97 -10.48 -3.63
CA GLN A 44 2.54 -10.24 -3.54
C GLN A 44 1.77 -11.48 -3.08
N SER A 45 0.52 -11.25 -2.72
CA SER A 45 -0.42 -12.29 -2.32
C SER A 45 -1.80 -12.04 -2.92
N GLU A 46 -2.36 -13.03 -3.60
CA GLU A 46 -3.71 -13.01 -4.17
C GLU A 46 -4.60 -14.08 -3.53
N PRO A 47 -5.93 -13.87 -3.43
CA PRO A 47 -6.85 -14.92 -3.01
C PRO A 47 -6.74 -16.11 -3.96
N SER A 48 -6.59 -17.29 -3.39
CA SER A 48 -6.56 -18.54 -4.15
C SER A 48 -7.96 -19.16 -4.21
N LYS A 49 -8.29 -19.73 -5.37
CA LYS A 49 -9.50 -20.53 -5.57
C LYS A 49 -9.28 -22.02 -5.27
N VAL A 50 -8.05 -22.42 -4.93
CA VAL A 50 -7.70 -23.81 -4.65
C VAL A 50 -8.17 -24.19 -3.24
N PRO A 51 -8.99 -25.25 -3.09
CA PRO A 51 -9.43 -25.72 -1.77
C PRO A 51 -8.25 -25.98 -0.84
N GLY A 52 -8.33 -25.50 0.41
CA GLY A 52 -7.28 -25.66 1.42
C GLY A 52 -6.14 -24.65 1.35
N ASN A 53 -5.98 -23.93 0.24
CA ASN A 53 -4.97 -22.89 0.05
C ASN A 53 -5.66 -21.55 -0.18
N PRO A 54 -5.86 -20.70 0.85
CA PRO A 54 -6.64 -19.47 0.71
C PRO A 54 -5.89 -18.35 -0.02
N VAL A 55 -4.56 -18.47 -0.15
CA VAL A 55 -3.70 -17.42 -0.70
C VAL A 55 -2.68 -18.04 -1.65
N PHE A 56 -2.46 -17.40 -2.79
CA PHE A 56 -1.31 -17.65 -3.67
C PHE A 56 -0.29 -16.53 -3.48
N HIS A 57 0.96 -16.93 -3.28
CA HIS A 57 2.08 -16.02 -3.23
C HIS A 57 2.77 -15.97 -4.59
N ASN A 58 3.23 -14.79 -4.98
CA ASN A 58 3.98 -14.61 -6.22
C ASN A 58 5.00 -13.49 -6.07
N LEU A 59 5.94 -13.44 -7.02
CA LEU A 59 6.88 -12.35 -7.20
C LEU A 59 6.57 -11.64 -8.51
N THR A 60 6.40 -10.33 -8.45
CA THR A 60 6.29 -9.45 -9.63
C THR A 60 7.49 -8.52 -9.71
N LEU A 61 7.68 -7.89 -10.87
CA LEU A 61 8.74 -6.90 -11.06
C LEU A 61 8.35 -5.57 -10.39
N GLY A 62 9.18 -5.15 -9.44
CA GLY A 62 9.20 -3.82 -8.84
C GLY A 62 10.45 -3.04 -9.22
N PHE A 63 10.41 -1.73 -9.01
CA PHE A 63 11.49 -0.81 -9.38
C PHE A 63 11.84 0.08 -8.20
N GLU A 64 13.07 0.02 -7.73
CA GLU A 64 13.62 0.92 -6.72
C GLU A 64 14.33 2.08 -7.41
N VAL A 65 14.07 3.31 -6.96
CA VAL A 65 14.79 4.49 -7.40
C VAL A 65 15.74 4.91 -6.29
N VAL A 66 17.04 4.95 -6.60
CA VAL A 66 18.08 5.35 -5.64
C VAL A 66 18.87 6.54 -6.15
N ASN A 67 19.29 7.44 -5.26
CA ASN A 67 20.17 8.56 -5.62
C ASN A 67 21.61 8.09 -5.85
N GLN A 68 22.51 9.03 -6.19
CA GLN A 68 23.93 8.75 -6.44
C GLN A 68 24.65 8.16 -5.21
N GLN A 69 24.15 8.44 -4.01
CA GLN A 69 24.66 7.90 -2.74
C GLN A 69 24.04 6.52 -2.40
N GLY A 70 23.20 5.97 -3.26
CA GLY A 70 22.52 4.68 -3.04
C GLY A 70 21.34 4.74 -2.06
N GLN A 71 20.89 5.94 -1.68
CA GLN A 71 19.75 6.11 -0.79
C GLN A 71 18.44 6.00 -1.57
N LEU A 72 17.45 5.31 -1.00
CA LEU A 72 16.13 5.13 -1.60
C LEU A 72 15.39 6.46 -1.70
N ILE A 73 14.88 6.77 -2.90
CA ILE A 73 14.00 7.91 -3.17
C ILE A 73 12.54 7.44 -3.19
N ALA A 74 12.25 6.35 -3.90
CA ALA A 74 10.93 5.76 -4.01
C ALA A 74 11.01 4.30 -4.51
N ARG A 75 9.92 3.56 -4.36
CA ARG A 75 9.67 2.31 -5.10
C ARG A 75 8.40 2.44 -5.92
N CYS A 76 8.40 1.85 -7.10
CA CYS A 76 7.21 1.68 -7.93
C CYS A 76 6.96 0.17 -8.06
N VAL A 77 5.90 -0.33 -7.44
CA VAL A 77 5.59 -1.77 -7.39
C VAL A 77 4.20 -2.05 -7.97
N ASP A 78 3.92 -3.31 -8.27
CA ASP A 78 2.57 -3.70 -8.66
C ASP A 78 1.65 -3.70 -7.43
N ASP A 79 0.37 -3.39 -7.62
CA ASP A 79 -0.69 -3.77 -6.69
C ASP A 79 -1.72 -4.62 -7.42
N ILE A 80 -1.78 -5.89 -7.02
CA ILE A 80 -2.67 -6.89 -7.58
C ILE A 80 -4.15 -6.62 -7.23
N THR A 81 -4.46 -5.68 -6.33
CA THR A 81 -5.86 -5.33 -6.05
C THR A 81 -6.49 -4.42 -7.10
N LEU A 82 -5.67 -3.70 -7.88
CA LEU A 82 -6.12 -2.84 -8.98
C LEU A 82 -6.50 -3.69 -10.19
N GLN A 83 -7.77 -3.68 -10.61
CA GLN A 83 -8.27 -4.67 -11.58
C GLN A 83 -9.24 -4.10 -12.60
N GLU A 84 -10.13 -3.19 -12.18
CA GLU A 84 -11.27 -2.75 -12.98
C GLU A 84 -10.84 -1.97 -14.24
N ASP A 85 -9.79 -1.16 -14.12
CA ASP A 85 -9.33 -0.28 -15.20
C ASP A 85 -8.35 -0.96 -16.18
N LEU A 86 -8.24 -2.29 -16.13
CA LEU A 86 -7.30 -3.07 -16.92
C LEU A 86 -7.99 -3.93 -17.98
N GLU A 87 -7.48 -3.85 -19.21
CA GLU A 87 -7.87 -4.68 -20.36
C GLU A 87 -7.12 -6.01 -20.33
N LYS A 88 -7.65 -6.95 -19.54
CA LYS A 88 -7.04 -8.27 -19.32
C LYS A 88 -6.89 -9.13 -20.58
N SER A 89 -7.65 -8.81 -21.63
CA SER A 89 -7.58 -9.49 -22.93
C SER A 89 -6.41 -9.03 -23.79
N CYS A 90 -5.74 -7.94 -23.44
CA CYS A 90 -4.52 -7.52 -24.12
C CYS A 90 -3.42 -8.58 -23.99
N PRO A 91 -2.56 -8.72 -25.01
CA PRO A 91 -1.41 -9.59 -24.89
C PRO A 91 -0.47 -9.09 -23.77
N PRO A 92 0.26 -10.01 -23.10
CA PRO A 92 1.34 -9.65 -22.19
C PRO A 92 2.35 -8.69 -22.84
N SER A 93 2.77 -7.67 -22.08
CA SER A 93 3.86 -6.79 -22.51
C SER A 93 5.21 -7.54 -22.43
N PRO A 94 6.06 -7.50 -23.47
CA PRO A 94 7.37 -8.17 -23.46
C PRO A 94 8.24 -7.74 -22.27
N GLY A 95 8.99 -8.68 -21.70
CA GLY A 95 9.86 -8.45 -20.53
C GLY A 95 9.12 -8.35 -19.19
N TRP A 96 7.79 -8.39 -19.17
CA TRP A 96 6.99 -8.39 -17.94
C TRP A 96 6.53 -9.80 -17.58
N TYR A 97 6.92 -10.25 -16.39
CA TYR A 97 6.60 -11.59 -15.91
C TYR A 97 6.37 -11.62 -14.40
N ARG A 98 5.77 -12.72 -13.95
CA ARG A 98 5.65 -13.08 -12.53
C ARG A 98 6.21 -14.46 -12.30
N ILE A 99 6.69 -14.70 -11.08
CA ILE A 99 7.12 -16.02 -10.63
C ILE A 99 6.14 -16.50 -9.56
N VAL A 100 5.68 -17.73 -9.70
CA VAL A 100 4.76 -18.40 -8.76
C VAL A 100 5.39 -19.68 -8.24
N SER A 101 5.09 -19.99 -6.99
CA SER A 101 5.42 -21.25 -6.31
C SER A 101 4.35 -21.49 -5.25
N ASP A 102 4.08 -22.75 -4.94
CA ASP A 102 3.14 -23.16 -3.90
C ASP A 102 3.74 -23.09 -2.49
N ASP A 103 5.07 -22.97 -2.38
CA ASP A 103 5.79 -22.76 -1.12
C ASP A 103 6.44 -21.36 -1.05
N LEU A 104 6.15 -20.63 0.03
CA LEU A 104 6.70 -19.31 0.29
C LEU A 104 8.23 -19.34 0.53
N ARG A 105 8.75 -20.43 1.10
CA ARG A 105 10.20 -20.62 1.30
C ARG A 105 10.91 -20.71 -0.04
N LEU A 106 10.31 -21.37 -1.03
CA LEU A 106 10.84 -21.42 -2.40
C LEU A 106 10.79 -20.04 -3.05
N LEU A 107 9.73 -19.25 -2.88
CA LEU A 107 9.70 -17.86 -3.37
C LEU A 107 10.80 -17.00 -2.72
N HIS A 108 11.07 -17.16 -1.43
CA HIS A 108 12.17 -16.46 -0.77
C HIS A 108 13.53 -16.90 -1.34
N LEU A 109 13.73 -18.19 -1.58
CA LEU A 109 14.94 -18.70 -2.23
C LEU A 109 15.09 -18.11 -3.64
N ILE A 110 14.03 -18.13 -4.45
CA ILE A 110 14.02 -17.56 -5.80
C ILE A 110 14.39 -16.08 -5.77
N LYS A 111 13.79 -15.31 -4.87
CA LYS A 111 14.10 -13.89 -4.71
C LYS A 111 15.59 -13.62 -4.41
N GLN A 112 16.28 -14.57 -3.78
CA GLN A 112 17.71 -14.45 -3.44
C GLN A 112 18.65 -14.94 -4.55
N GLN A 113 18.20 -15.89 -5.38
CA GLN A 113 19.05 -16.60 -6.34
C GLN A 113 18.84 -16.15 -7.79
N ALA A 114 17.63 -15.69 -8.13
CA ALA A 114 17.29 -15.24 -9.47
C ALA A 114 17.66 -13.76 -9.67
N ASN A 115 18.03 -13.41 -10.90
CA ASN A 115 18.26 -12.02 -11.29
C ASN A 115 16.96 -11.40 -11.84
N PRO A 116 16.40 -10.33 -11.21
CA PRO A 116 15.20 -9.67 -11.72
C PRO A 116 15.38 -9.01 -13.09
N ASP A 117 16.61 -8.70 -13.50
CA ASP A 117 16.91 -8.18 -14.84
C ASP A 117 17.02 -9.28 -15.91
N ALA A 118 16.99 -10.56 -15.52
CA ALA A 118 16.99 -11.67 -16.49
C ALA A 118 15.66 -11.76 -17.25
N GLU A 119 15.75 -12.26 -18.47
CA GLU A 119 14.60 -12.58 -19.30
C GLU A 119 13.79 -13.75 -18.71
N LEU A 120 12.51 -13.82 -19.07
CA LEU A 120 11.60 -14.87 -18.59
C LEU A 120 12.17 -16.28 -18.85
N SER A 121 12.78 -16.48 -20.02
CA SER A 121 13.37 -17.75 -20.45
C SER A 121 14.62 -18.16 -19.67
N GLU A 122 15.14 -17.29 -18.79
CA GLU A 122 16.41 -17.49 -18.09
C GLU A 122 16.30 -17.30 -16.58
N VAL A 123 15.29 -16.56 -16.10
CA VAL A 123 15.17 -16.12 -14.70
C VAL A 123 15.18 -17.28 -13.69
N LEU A 124 14.68 -18.46 -14.09
CA LEU A 124 14.66 -19.65 -13.24
C LEU A 124 15.85 -20.60 -13.45
N LEU A 125 16.81 -20.30 -14.32
CA LEU A 125 18.01 -21.13 -14.51
C LEU A 125 18.80 -21.37 -13.21
N PRO A 126 19.02 -20.36 -12.34
CA PRO A 126 19.70 -20.61 -11.05
C PRO A 126 18.96 -21.61 -10.16
N ILE A 127 17.62 -21.66 -10.27
CA ILE A 127 16.79 -22.57 -9.50
C ILE A 127 16.86 -23.98 -10.07
N ALA A 128 16.80 -24.12 -11.40
CA ALA A 128 17.01 -25.39 -12.06
C ALA A 128 18.37 -26.00 -11.67
N GLN A 129 19.44 -25.20 -11.66
CA GLN A 129 20.77 -25.61 -11.22
C GLN A 129 20.81 -26.09 -9.76
N LEU A 130 20.14 -25.40 -8.84
CA LEU A 130 20.09 -25.79 -7.43
C LEU A 130 19.41 -27.15 -7.20
N PHE A 131 18.44 -27.50 -8.03
CA PHE A 131 17.72 -28.77 -7.96
C PHE A 131 18.29 -29.85 -8.89
N GLY A 132 19.36 -29.56 -9.64
CA GLY A 132 19.94 -30.50 -10.60
C GLY A 132 19.00 -30.83 -11.76
N THR A 133 18.09 -29.93 -12.11
CA THR A 133 17.12 -30.10 -13.21
C THR A 133 17.28 -29.02 -14.29
N GLU A 134 16.46 -29.11 -15.33
CA GLU A 134 16.47 -28.17 -16.45
C GLU A 134 15.25 -27.26 -16.41
N LEU A 135 15.42 -26.05 -16.94
CA LEU A 135 14.30 -25.14 -17.19
C LEU A 135 13.55 -25.61 -18.43
N THR A 136 12.27 -25.93 -18.27
CA THR A 136 11.44 -26.40 -19.40
C THR A 136 10.45 -25.33 -19.84
N ALA A 137 10.33 -25.13 -21.15
CA ALA A 137 9.30 -24.28 -21.72
C ALA A 137 7.92 -24.95 -21.62
N GLY A 138 6.91 -24.17 -21.27
CA GLY A 138 5.50 -24.57 -21.23
C GLY A 138 4.65 -23.76 -22.19
N THR A 139 3.35 -23.99 -22.16
CA THR A 139 2.37 -23.32 -23.01
C THR A 139 2.26 -21.83 -22.70
N GLY A 140 2.02 -20.99 -23.70
CA GLY A 140 1.79 -19.54 -23.48
C GLY A 140 3.02 -18.77 -23.02
N GLY A 141 4.23 -19.26 -23.33
CA GLY A 141 5.49 -18.59 -23.01
C GLY A 141 5.93 -18.71 -21.55
N MET A 142 5.34 -19.64 -20.78
CA MET A 142 5.78 -19.93 -19.42
C MET A 142 7.07 -20.78 -19.42
N CYS A 143 7.86 -20.66 -18.37
CA CYS A 143 8.99 -21.54 -18.08
C CYS A 143 8.80 -22.14 -16.68
N ARG A 144 9.12 -23.43 -16.52
CA ARG A 144 8.91 -24.15 -15.27
C ARG A 144 10.15 -24.92 -14.85
N VAL A 145 10.35 -25.02 -13.54
CA VAL A 145 11.32 -25.89 -12.90
C VAL A 145 10.56 -26.92 -12.08
N THR A 146 10.95 -28.18 -12.23
CA THR A 146 10.45 -29.31 -11.44
C THR A 146 11.61 -29.99 -10.73
N ASP A 147 11.33 -30.79 -9.71
CA ASP A 147 12.32 -31.69 -9.11
C ASP A 147 12.59 -32.92 -10.00
N GLU A 148 13.45 -33.83 -9.53
CA GLU A 148 13.86 -35.05 -10.24
C GLU A 148 12.73 -36.06 -10.49
N ILE A 149 11.63 -36.00 -9.72
CA ILE A 149 10.45 -36.84 -9.89
C ILE A 149 9.30 -36.12 -10.62
N GLY A 150 9.52 -34.87 -11.03
CA GLY A 150 8.57 -34.06 -11.79
C GLY A 150 7.61 -33.21 -10.95
N SER A 151 7.82 -33.09 -9.63
CA SER A 151 7.02 -32.19 -8.78
C SER A 151 7.33 -30.73 -9.10
N PRO A 152 6.32 -29.84 -9.12
CA PRO A 152 6.54 -28.42 -9.42
C PRO A 152 7.37 -27.73 -8.32
N ILE A 153 8.35 -26.92 -8.73
CA ILE A 153 9.13 -26.03 -7.83
C ILE A 153 8.73 -24.58 -8.07
N ALA A 154 8.74 -24.13 -9.32
CA ALA A 154 8.41 -22.76 -9.67
C ALA A 154 7.99 -22.63 -11.13
N ILE A 155 7.16 -21.63 -11.41
CA ILE A 155 6.76 -21.24 -12.76
C ILE A 155 7.01 -19.74 -12.92
N ALA A 156 7.74 -19.37 -13.97
CA ALA A 156 7.78 -18.01 -14.48
C ALA A 156 6.79 -17.91 -15.65
N ALA A 157 5.90 -16.92 -15.60
CA ALA A 157 4.87 -16.73 -16.63
C ALA A 157 4.77 -15.26 -17.03
N PRO A 158 4.44 -14.96 -18.30
CA PRO A 158 4.17 -13.59 -18.72
C PRO A 158 3.10 -12.95 -17.84
N LEU A 159 3.25 -11.66 -17.55
CA LEU A 159 2.24 -10.93 -16.80
C LEU A 159 0.96 -10.80 -17.64
N PRO A 160 -0.24 -10.92 -17.03
CA PRO A 160 -1.50 -10.71 -17.75
C PRO A 160 -1.56 -9.32 -18.41
N GLY A 161 -2.40 -9.19 -19.44
CA GLY A 161 -2.58 -7.94 -20.19
C GLY A 161 -2.72 -6.72 -19.29
N GLU A 162 -1.96 -5.68 -19.62
CA GLU A 162 -1.91 -4.38 -18.94
C GLU A 162 -1.41 -4.40 -17.48
N ARG A 163 -0.96 -5.54 -16.95
CA ARG A 163 -0.51 -5.66 -15.55
C ARG A 163 0.79 -4.92 -15.25
N GLU A 164 1.49 -4.40 -16.24
CA GLU A 164 2.62 -3.48 -16.08
C GLU A 164 2.19 -2.06 -15.67
N ARG A 165 0.91 -1.71 -15.84
CA ARG A 165 0.39 -0.36 -15.63
C ARG A 165 0.08 0.00 -14.17
N PRO A 166 -0.50 -0.89 -13.33
CA PRO A 166 -0.69 -0.62 -11.92
C PRO A 166 0.63 -0.27 -11.22
N CYS A 167 0.58 0.76 -10.38
CA CYS A 167 1.74 1.28 -9.70
C CYS A 167 1.36 1.73 -8.28
N GLU A 168 1.84 1.03 -7.27
CA GLU A 168 1.92 1.57 -5.92
C GLU A 168 3.26 2.31 -5.78
N LEU A 169 3.18 3.63 -5.63
CA LEU A 169 4.31 4.51 -5.36
C LEU A 169 4.56 4.51 -3.85
N ILE A 170 5.72 3.99 -3.43
CA ILE A 170 6.10 3.85 -2.03
C ILE A 170 7.26 4.80 -1.71
N THR A 171 7.10 5.64 -0.70
CA THR A 171 8.19 6.50 -0.22
C THR A 171 9.05 5.80 0.83
N PRO A 172 10.35 6.15 0.99
CA PRO A 172 11.01 5.94 2.27
C PRO A 172 10.26 6.72 3.36
N PRO A 173 10.45 6.37 4.66
CA PRO A 173 9.90 7.16 5.74
C PRO A 173 10.37 8.62 5.68
N ILE A 174 9.42 9.55 5.70
CA ILE A 174 9.64 10.99 5.69
C ILE A 174 9.49 11.49 7.13
N GLU A 175 10.42 12.33 7.60
CA GLU A 175 10.37 12.92 8.95
C GLU A 175 10.00 14.40 8.95
N THR A 176 10.35 15.09 7.85
CA THR A 176 10.14 16.52 7.69
C THR A 176 9.78 16.84 6.25
N ASP A 177 9.05 17.94 6.09
CA ASP A 177 8.65 18.49 4.81
C ASP A 177 7.85 17.52 3.92
N HIS A 178 6.94 16.79 4.57
CA HIS A 178 6.08 15.78 3.98
C HIS A 178 5.39 16.25 2.72
N PHE A 179 4.77 17.44 2.75
CA PHE A 179 4.02 17.97 1.62
C PHE A 179 4.91 18.15 0.39
N ASN A 180 6.02 18.89 0.49
CA ASN A 180 6.87 19.19 -0.67
C ASN A 180 7.52 17.93 -1.24
N LYS A 181 7.90 16.97 -0.37
CA LYS A 181 8.47 15.68 -0.81
C LYS A 181 7.44 14.86 -1.60
N LEU A 182 6.20 14.80 -1.12
CA LEU A 182 5.11 14.14 -1.83
C LEU A 182 4.75 14.86 -3.12
N GLU A 183 4.63 16.19 -3.07
CA GLU A 183 4.34 17.03 -4.23
C GLU A 183 5.35 16.81 -5.34
N THR A 184 6.65 16.76 -5.02
CA THR A 184 7.70 16.53 -6.02
C THR A 184 7.54 15.18 -6.72
N LEU A 185 7.24 14.10 -5.99
CA LEU A 185 7.05 12.78 -6.57
C LEU A 185 5.75 12.66 -7.36
N LEU A 186 4.65 13.17 -6.80
CA LEU A 186 3.32 13.07 -7.40
C LEU A 186 3.17 13.99 -8.62
N LYS A 187 3.87 15.12 -8.65
CA LYS A 187 3.95 15.95 -9.84
C LYS A 187 4.52 15.19 -11.04
N ILE A 188 5.54 14.35 -10.83
CA ILE A 188 6.12 13.53 -11.90
C ILE A 188 5.08 12.53 -12.43
N ALA A 189 4.33 11.88 -11.53
CA ALA A 189 3.26 10.97 -11.91
C ALA A 189 2.16 11.70 -12.70
N HIS A 190 1.74 12.87 -12.24
CA HIS A 190 0.75 13.71 -12.91
C HIS A 190 1.24 14.15 -14.31
N ASP A 191 2.48 14.62 -14.43
CA ASP A 191 3.07 15.08 -15.69
C ASP A 191 3.21 13.93 -16.72
N LEU A 192 3.34 12.68 -16.24
CA LEU A 192 3.30 11.46 -17.06
C LEU A 192 1.88 10.98 -17.41
N GLY A 193 0.84 11.61 -16.86
CA GLY A 193 -0.56 11.23 -17.09
C GLY A 193 -1.01 10.01 -16.28
N PHE A 194 -0.37 9.71 -15.14
CA PHE A 194 -0.91 8.71 -14.22
C PHE A 194 -2.25 9.16 -13.65
N THR A 195 -3.13 8.19 -13.39
CA THR A 195 -4.49 8.41 -12.90
C THR A 195 -4.74 7.63 -11.62
N ILE A 196 -5.85 7.93 -10.94
CA ILE A 196 -6.30 7.18 -9.77
C ILE A 196 -7.20 6.03 -10.22
N PRO A 197 -6.81 4.76 -10.00
CA PRO A 197 -7.63 3.61 -10.37
C PRO A 197 -8.89 3.51 -9.50
N ALA A 198 -9.88 2.75 -9.99
CA ALA A 198 -11.17 2.57 -9.36
C ALA A 198 -11.06 1.97 -7.95
N GLU A 199 -10.15 1.02 -7.75
CA GLU A 199 -9.93 0.38 -6.45
C GLU A 199 -8.94 1.12 -5.54
N ALA A 200 -8.42 2.27 -5.98
CA ALA A 200 -7.30 2.94 -5.35
C ALA A 200 -7.54 3.26 -3.86
N ALA A 201 -6.51 3.00 -3.07
CA ALA A 201 -6.34 3.43 -1.69
C ALA A 201 -5.05 4.25 -1.52
N THR A 202 -4.91 4.87 -0.36
CA THR A 202 -3.65 5.44 0.11
C THR A 202 -3.37 4.92 1.51
N HIS A 203 -2.17 4.39 1.73
CA HIS A 203 -1.76 3.87 3.03
C HIS A 203 -0.71 4.78 3.68
N PHE A 204 -0.85 4.98 4.99
CA PHE A 204 0.11 5.72 5.79
C PHE A 204 0.76 4.81 6.82
N HIS A 205 2.09 4.76 6.81
CA HIS A 205 2.90 3.98 7.74
C HIS A 205 3.57 4.91 8.73
N PHE A 206 2.97 5.06 9.90
CA PHE A 206 3.51 5.84 11.01
C PHE A 206 4.53 5.01 11.80
N ASP A 207 5.67 5.60 12.18
CA ASP A 207 6.59 4.94 13.13
C ASP A 207 5.84 4.56 14.42
N ALA A 208 5.84 3.27 14.75
CA ALA A 208 5.10 2.74 15.89
C ALA A 208 5.88 2.81 17.20
N THR A 209 7.15 3.24 17.19
CA THR A 209 8.00 3.25 18.39
C THR A 209 7.32 3.95 19.60
N PRO A 210 6.69 5.12 19.46
CA PRO A 210 5.97 5.76 20.58
C PRO A 210 4.71 5.00 21.04
N LEU A 211 4.17 4.13 20.19
CA LEU A 211 2.94 3.37 20.43
C LEU A 211 3.22 2.03 21.13
N CYS A 212 4.48 1.64 21.27
CA CYS A 212 4.94 0.39 21.90
C CYS A 212 4.87 0.45 23.44
N SER A 213 3.72 0.85 23.99
CA SER A 213 3.38 0.70 25.40
C SER A 213 1.93 0.25 25.52
N THR A 214 1.64 -0.59 26.50
CA THR A 214 0.31 -1.19 26.63
C THR A 214 -0.79 -0.16 26.90
N PRO A 215 -0.61 0.87 27.76
CA PRO A 215 -1.60 1.92 27.92
C PRO A 215 -1.87 2.69 26.63
N VAL A 216 -0.83 3.11 25.90
CA VAL A 216 -0.98 3.87 24.64
C VAL A 216 -1.63 3.01 23.57
N PHE A 217 -1.25 1.74 23.46
CA PHE A 217 -1.86 0.79 22.55
C PHE A 217 -3.36 0.64 22.84
N SER A 218 -3.74 0.43 24.11
CA SER A 218 -5.16 0.36 24.49
C SER A 218 -5.91 1.66 24.16
N ASN A 219 -5.31 2.82 24.41
CA ASN A 219 -5.92 4.12 24.04
C ASN A 219 -6.15 4.23 22.53
N LEU A 220 -5.15 3.87 21.73
CA LEU A 220 -5.25 3.89 20.27
C LEU A 220 -6.38 2.97 19.78
N VAL A 221 -6.44 1.75 20.33
CA VAL A 221 -7.48 0.78 19.99
C VAL A 221 -8.87 1.32 20.37
N ASP A 222 -9.03 1.86 21.58
CA ASP A 222 -10.31 2.43 22.04
C ASP A 222 -10.77 3.60 21.15
N ILE A 223 -9.87 4.55 20.85
CA ILE A 223 -10.19 5.71 19.99
C ILE A 223 -10.62 5.25 18.59
N LEU A 224 -9.83 4.38 17.95
CA LEU A 224 -10.09 3.94 16.58
C LEU A 224 -11.30 3.01 16.49
N TRP A 225 -11.56 2.21 17.51
CA TRP A 225 -12.77 1.39 17.59
C TRP A 225 -14.04 2.26 17.63
N GLN A 226 -14.05 3.28 18.49
CA GLN A 226 -15.20 4.16 18.67
C GLN A 226 -15.42 5.08 17.46
N GLN A 227 -14.34 5.58 16.86
CA GLN A 227 -14.40 6.58 15.79
C GLN A 227 -14.33 5.99 14.38
N GLY A 228 -14.07 4.68 14.22
CA GLY A 228 -13.78 4.06 12.92
C GLY A 228 -14.82 4.38 11.84
N ASP A 229 -16.11 4.17 12.10
CA ASP A 229 -17.18 4.42 11.12
C ASP A 229 -17.31 5.91 10.76
N ARG A 230 -17.10 6.79 11.74
CA ARG A 230 -17.08 8.24 11.52
C ARG A 230 -15.87 8.64 10.66
N LEU A 231 -14.69 8.10 10.95
CA LEU A 231 -13.47 8.34 10.18
C LEU A 231 -13.65 7.88 8.73
N ARG A 232 -14.25 6.71 8.49
CA ARG A 232 -14.54 6.23 7.12
C ARG A 232 -15.36 7.24 6.33
N THR A 233 -16.40 7.78 6.98
CA THR A 233 -17.29 8.78 6.39
C THR A 233 -16.57 10.10 6.14
N GLU A 234 -15.75 10.55 7.11
CA GLU A 234 -15.04 11.83 7.05
C GLU A 234 -13.96 11.85 5.95
N VAL A 235 -13.21 10.76 5.80
CA VAL A 235 -12.13 10.66 4.79
C VAL A 235 -12.64 10.21 3.42
N GLY A 236 -13.90 9.76 3.35
CA GLY A 236 -14.51 9.27 2.12
C GLY A 236 -13.89 7.96 1.64
N THR A 237 -13.77 6.97 2.52
CA THR A 237 -13.22 5.64 2.19
C THR A 237 -13.82 5.09 0.90
N ASN A 238 -12.97 4.62 0.00
CA ASN A 238 -13.40 4.09 -1.28
C ASN A 238 -14.18 2.76 -1.09
N PRO A 239 -15.46 2.69 -1.50
CA PRO A 239 -16.27 1.47 -1.32
C PRO A 239 -15.79 0.29 -2.17
N LYS A 240 -14.93 0.52 -3.16
CA LYS A 240 -14.33 -0.54 -3.99
C LYS A 240 -13.13 -1.23 -3.32
N CYS A 241 -12.57 -0.65 -2.25
CA CYS A 241 -11.50 -1.29 -1.49
C CYS A 241 -12.04 -2.48 -0.67
N ARG A 242 -11.67 -3.71 -1.07
CA ARG A 242 -12.21 -4.95 -0.49
C ARG A 242 -11.44 -5.50 0.71
N ARG A 243 -10.26 -4.95 1.01
CA ARG A 243 -9.34 -5.42 2.07
C ARG A 243 -9.38 -4.53 3.31
N LEU A 244 -10.51 -3.86 3.54
CA LEU A 244 -10.77 -2.94 4.64
C LEU A 244 -11.83 -3.52 5.58
N GLY A 245 -11.92 -2.99 6.80
CA GLY A 245 -12.88 -3.48 7.79
C GLY A 245 -12.45 -3.24 9.24
N LYS A 246 -13.33 -3.62 10.16
CA LYS A 246 -13.10 -3.49 11.61
C LYS A 246 -12.15 -4.58 12.12
N TRP A 247 -11.55 -4.32 13.27
CA TRP A 247 -10.88 -5.35 14.04
C TRP A 247 -11.89 -6.38 14.58
N PRO A 248 -11.43 -7.59 14.94
CA PRO A 248 -12.25 -8.54 15.69
C PRO A 248 -12.63 -7.99 17.08
N ASP A 249 -13.84 -8.28 17.56
CA ASP A 249 -14.33 -7.89 18.90
C ASP A 249 -13.40 -8.41 20.03
N GLU A 250 -12.71 -9.52 19.79
CA GLU A 250 -11.74 -10.11 20.69
C GLU A 250 -10.59 -9.16 21.02
N LEU A 251 -10.21 -8.27 20.09
CA LEU A 251 -9.20 -7.24 20.36
C LEU A 251 -9.70 -6.28 21.45
N MET A 252 -10.95 -5.80 21.32
CA MET A 252 -11.54 -4.90 22.31
C MET A 252 -11.72 -5.54 23.67
N LYS A 253 -12.17 -6.80 23.69
CA LYS A 253 -12.30 -7.57 24.94
C LYS A 253 -10.94 -7.73 25.63
N LEU A 254 -9.88 -8.00 24.86
CA LEU A 254 -8.53 -8.15 25.40
C LEU A 254 -8.02 -6.83 26.00
N VAL A 255 -8.05 -5.72 25.25
CA VAL A 255 -7.47 -4.45 25.73
C VAL A 255 -8.21 -3.84 26.92
N ASN A 256 -9.47 -4.25 27.12
CA ASN A 256 -10.32 -3.85 28.26
C ASN A 256 -10.35 -4.88 29.39
N THR A 257 -9.58 -5.97 29.30
CA THR A 257 -9.46 -6.92 30.41
C THR A 257 -8.74 -6.25 31.58
N PRO A 258 -9.22 -6.39 32.84
CA PRO A 258 -8.54 -5.84 34.01
C PRO A 258 -7.09 -6.34 34.09
N GLY A 259 -6.13 -5.43 34.32
CA GLY A 259 -4.72 -5.79 34.37
C GLY A 259 -3.99 -5.75 33.02
N PHE A 260 -4.70 -5.61 31.88
CA PHE A 260 -4.05 -5.58 30.58
C PHE A 260 -3.18 -4.33 30.40
N ARG A 261 -3.68 -3.15 30.79
CA ARG A 261 -2.98 -1.86 30.61
C ARG A 261 -1.69 -1.80 31.42
N GLU A 262 -1.59 -2.59 32.49
CA GLU A 262 -0.47 -2.68 33.41
C GLU A 262 0.63 -3.62 32.92
N LEU A 263 0.37 -4.45 31.90
CA LEU A 263 1.37 -5.34 31.31
C LEU A 263 2.52 -4.54 30.69
N SER A 264 3.72 -5.11 30.74
CA SER A 264 4.80 -4.63 29.86
C SER A 264 4.41 -4.86 28.39
N TRP A 265 4.98 -4.06 27.47
CA TRP A 265 4.71 -4.24 26.05
C TRP A 265 5.10 -5.66 25.54
N ALA A 266 6.17 -6.24 26.09
CA ALA A 266 6.60 -7.59 25.75
C ALA A 266 5.55 -8.65 26.13
N GLU A 267 4.94 -8.54 27.32
CA GLU A 267 3.87 -9.42 27.77
C GLU A 267 2.59 -9.21 26.97
N ALA A 268 2.19 -7.95 26.73
CA ALA A 268 1.01 -7.62 25.92
C ALA A 268 1.09 -8.24 24.52
N LYS A 269 2.27 -8.20 23.87
CA LYS A 269 2.49 -8.86 22.57
C LYS A 269 2.20 -10.36 22.61
N ILE A 270 2.53 -11.07 23.69
CA ILE A 270 2.24 -12.51 23.82
C ILE A 270 0.73 -12.77 23.74
N HIS A 271 -0.07 -11.92 24.38
CA HIS A 271 -1.53 -12.01 24.33
C HIS A 271 -2.07 -11.60 22.96
N LEU A 272 -1.59 -10.48 22.39
CA LEU A 272 -2.02 -9.98 21.09
C LEU A 272 -1.73 -10.97 19.95
N LYS A 273 -0.58 -11.65 19.97
CA LYS A 273 -0.20 -12.64 18.94
C LYS A 273 -1.18 -13.81 18.87
N LYS A 274 -1.86 -14.16 19.97
CA LYS A 274 -2.89 -15.22 20.01
C LYS A 274 -4.16 -14.88 19.23
N LEU A 275 -4.42 -13.59 18.99
CA LEU A 275 -5.61 -13.14 18.24
C LEU A 275 -5.48 -13.36 16.73
N ASN A 276 -4.29 -13.67 16.21
CA ASN A 276 -4.04 -13.86 14.78
C ASN A 276 -4.59 -12.72 13.91
N LEU A 277 -4.40 -11.47 14.35
CA LEU A 277 -4.94 -10.28 13.68
C LEU A 277 -4.57 -10.29 12.19
N SER A 278 -5.51 -9.83 11.35
CA SER A 278 -5.31 -9.65 9.91
C SER A 278 -4.79 -8.26 9.59
N LYS A 279 -4.00 -8.13 8.52
CA LYS A 279 -3.64 -6.81 7.96
C LYS A 279 -4.76 -6.20 7.12
N TYR A 280 -5.76 -7.01 6.74
CA TYR A 280 -6.91 -6.61 5.94
C TYR A 280 -7.98 -5.98 6.84
N CYS A 281 -7.69 -4.79 7.36
CA CYS A 281 -8.57 -3.96 8.16
C CYS A 281 -8.19 -2.49 7.95
N ASP A 282 -8.97 -1.56 8.48
CA ASP A 282 -8.75 -0.11 8.30
C ASP A 282 -7.42 0.36 8.92
N PHE A 283 -6.96 -0.33 9.97
CA PHE A 283 -5.79 0.02 10.76
C PHE A 283 -4.97 -1.23 11.07
N ASN A 284 -3.90 -1.48 10.32
CA ASN A 284 -3.08 -2.66 10.51
C ASN A 284 -2.10 -2.48 11.70
N LEU A 285 -2.31 -3.32 12.72
CA LEU A 285 -1.49 -3.38 13.94
C LEU A 285 -0.40 -4.47 13.88
N LYS A 286 -0.42 -5.36 12.88
CA LYS A 286 0.46 -6.54 12.86
C LYS A 286 1.93 -6.16 12.81
N ASN A 287 2.24 -5.13 12.06
CA ASN A 287 3.59 -4.67 11.74
C ASN A 287 4.47 -4.54 12.99
N PHE A 288 3.97 -3.89 14.04
CA PHE A 288 4.68 -3.70 15.31
C PHE A 288 4.35 -4.72 16.42
N ILE A 289 3.25 -5.49 16.29
CA ILE A 289 2.96 -6.63 17.19
C ILE A 289 3.85 -7.84 16.87
N TYR A 290 4.06 -8.13 15.60
CA TYR A 290 4.79 -9.32 15.12
C TYR A 290 6.26 -9.06 14.79
N GLU A 291 6.74 -7.83 15.01
CA GLU A 291 8.16 -7.46 14.81
C GLU A 291 8.64 -7.78 13.40
N ILE A 292 7.83 -7.41 12.41
CA ILE A 292 8.18 -7.62 11.00
C ILE A 292 9.42 -6.77 10.69
N PRO A 293 10.51 -7.37 10.16
CA PRO A 293 11.72 -6.63 9.83
C PRO A 293 11.43 -5.41 8.97
N ASP A 294 12.06 -4.28 9.32
CA ASP A 294 11.93 -2.98 8.65
C ASP A 294 10.50 -2.39 8.62
N LYS A 295 9.56 -2.95 9.39
CA LYS A 295 8.15 -2.52 9.42
C LYS A 295 7.64 -2.30 10.84
N ASN A 296 8.40 -1.65 11.73
CA ASN A 296 7.86 -1.21 13.03
C ASN A 296 6.90 -0.01 12.86
N THR A 297 5.72 -0.26 12.28
CA THR A 297 4.79 0.79 11.84
C THR A 297 3.35 0.52 12.26
N PHE A 298 2.62 1.56 12.58
CA PHE A 298 1.17 1.58 12.58
C PHE A 298 0.71 1.99 11.18
N GLU A 299 -0.10 1.16 10.53
CA GLU A 299 -0.51 1.40 9.16
C GLU A 299 -2.01 1.75 9.09
N ALA A 300 -2.32 2.95 8.61
CA ALA A 300 -3.69 3.40 8.37
C ALA A 300 -4.04 3.28 6.88
N ARG A 301 -5.10 2.53 6.56
CA ARG A 301 -5.44 2.05 5.20
C ARG A 301 -6.80 2.55 4.70
N ILE A 302 -7.47 3.36 5.50
CA ILE A 302 -8.88 3.76 5.35
C ILE A 302 -9.12 4.79 4.23
N PHE A 303 -8.06 5.31 3.61
CA PHE A 303 -8.13 6.46 2.73
C PHE A 303 -8.35 6.06 1.27
N PRO A 304 -9.17 6.83 0.51
CA PRO A 304 -9.27 6.62 -0.94
C PRO A 304 -7.96 7.00 -1.64
N GLY A 305 -7.82 6.61 -2.90
CA GLY A 305 -6.70 7.02 -3.74
C GLY A 305 -6.68 8.53 -4.01
N TRP A 306 -5.49 9.12 -3.93
CA TRP A 306 -5.23 10.53 -4.25
C TRP A 306 -3.95 10.70 -5.04
N ILE A 307 -3.95 11.63 -5.99
CA ILE A 307 -2.74 12.04 -6.72
C ILE A 307 -2.26 13.42 -6.26
N ASP A 308 -3.13 14.22 -5.65
CA ASP A 308 -2.78 15.53 -5.12
C ASP A 308 -2.18 15.41 -3.71
N PRO A 309 -1.11 16.15 -3.39
CA PRO A 309 -0.44 16.06 -2.09
C PRO A 309 -1.27 16.66 -0.94
N GLU A 310 -2.16 17.62 -1.21
CA GLU A 310 -2.97 18.30 -0.17
C GLU A 310 -3.92 17.35 0.59
N PRO A 311 -4.79 16.55 -0.06
CA PRO A 311 -5.63 15.60 0.66
C PRO A 311 -4.82 14.57 1.45
N ILE A 312 -3.68 14.12 0.91
CA ILE A 312 -2.77 13.19 1.58
C ILE A 312 -2.22 13.80 2.87
N ALA A 313 -1.65 15.02 2.79
CA ALA A 313 -1.09 15.70 3.94
C ALA A 313 -2.14 16.01 5.02
N ASN A 314 -3.35 16.41 4.62
CA ASN A 314 -4.45 16.67 5.55
C ASN A 314 -4.91 15.38 6.27
N ALA A 315 -5.04 14.28 5.53
CA ALA A 315 -5.43 12.98 6.10
C ALA A 315 -4.34 12.42 7.03
N ALA A 316 -3.06 12.56 6.67
CA ALA A 316 -1.94 12.22 7.53
C ALA A 316 -1.95 13.05 8.83
N GLY A 317 -2.29 14.34 8.75
CA GLY A 317 -2.42 15.22 9.91
C GLY A 317 -3.59 14.86 10.83
N LEU A 318 -4.71 14.39 10.27
CA LEU A 318 -5.81 13.83 11.05
C LEU A 318 -5.34 12.63 11.89
N MET A 319 -4.65 11.68 11.26
CA MET A 319 -4.12 10.50 11.95
C MET A 319 -3.05 10.85 12.98
N GLU A 320 -2.12 11.75 12.64
CA GLU A 320 -1.09 12.22 13.57
C GLU A 320 -1.73 12.79 14.86
N ASN A 321 -2.81 13.57 14.75
CA ASN A 321 -3.52 14.06 15.93
C ASN A 321 -4.15 12.92 16.75
N ILE A 322 -4.68 11.87 16.11
CA ILE A 322 -5.21 10.69 16.82
C ILE A 322 -4.08 9.96 17.56
N LEU A 323 -2.90 9.83 16.95
CA LEU A 323 -1.75 9.20 17.58
C LEU A 323 -1.26 10.02 18.79
N PHE A 324 -1.19 11.35 18.68
CA PHE A 324 -0.88 12.21 19.83
C PHE A 324 -1.93 12.15 20.94
N GLN A 325 -3.21 11.99 20.59
CA GLN A 325 -4.25 11.76 21.60
C GLN A 325 -4.04 10.43 22.33
N ALA A 326 -3.72 9.35 21.61
CA ALA A 326 -3.44 8.05 22.22
C ALA A 326 -2.25 8.12 23.21
N LEU A 327 -1.23 8.93 22.90
CA LEU A 327 -0.09 9.21 23.77
C LEU A 327 -0.46 10.04 25.02
N ALA A 328 -1.34 11.04 24.87
CA ALA A 328 -1.69 11.96 25.93
C ALA A 328 -2.78 11.42 26.89
N TYR A 329 -3.53 10.41 26.48
CA TYR A 329 -4.72 9.94 27.20
C TYR A 329 -4.35 9.18 28.48
N SER A 330 -4.80 9.70 29.62
CA SER A 330 -4.53 9.16 30.97
C SER A 330 -5.71 8.40 31.60
N GLY A 331 -6.80 8.13 30.86
CA GLY A 331 -7.81 7.14 31.28
C GLY A 331 -9.07 7.62 31.99
N ALA A 332 -9.42 8.92 32.01
CA ALA A 332 -10.59 9.39 32.77
C ALA A 332 -11.73 10.06 31.98
N ASP A 333 -11.52 10.60 30.77
CA ASP A 333 -12.57 11.34 30.03
C ASP A 333 -12.50 11.05 28.52
N ALA A 334 -13.52 10.41 27.95
CA ALA A 334 -13.56 10.09 26.51
C ALA A 334 -13.42 11.37 25.63
N PRO A 335 -12.56 11.40 24.60
CA PRO A 335 -12.33 12.62 23.84
C PRO A 335 -13.37 12.84 22.72
N SER A 336 -13.87 14.08 22.62
CA SER A 336 -14.57 14.58 21.43
C SER A 336 -13.55 15.08 20.40
N LEU A 337 -13.64 14.62 19.15
CA LEU A 337 -12.81 15.17 18.07
C LEU A 337 -13.25 16.59 17.73
N VAL A 338 -12.28 17.52 17.71
CA VAL A 338 -12.41 18.87 17.16
C VAL A 338 -12.90 18.78 15.69
N PRO A 339 -13.93 19.53 15.26
CA PRO A 339 -14.43 19.47 13.88
C PRO A 339 -13.38 19.99 12.90
N GLY A 340 -12.94 19.17 11.94
CA GLY A 340 -11.72 19.47 11.20
C GLY A 340 -11.65 19.18 9.71
N LEU A 341 -12.68 18.68 9.01
CA LEU A 341 -12.60 18.50 7.55
C LEU A 341 -13.85 18.92 6.74
N GLN A 342 -15.01 19.19 7.39
CA GLN A 342 -16.24 19.51 6.64
C GLN A 342 -16.34 20.97 6.13
N GLN A 343 -15.55 21.93 6.64
CA GLN A 343 -15.75 23.35 6.29
C GLN A 343 -15.13 23.81 4.96
N ARG A 344 -14.27 23.02 4.30
CA ARG A 344 -13.64 23.45 3.02
C ARG A 344 -14.34 22.94 1.74
N ARG A 345 -15.26 21.98 1.84
CA ARG A 345 -16.05 21.53 0.67
C ARG A 345 -17.29 22.39 0.38
N LEU A 346 -17.67 23.29 1.28
CA LEU A 346 -18.84 24.16 1.10
C LEU A 346 -18.50 25.54 0.50
N GLN A 347 -17.22 25.92 0.41
CA GLN A 347 -16.81 27.20 -0.20
C GLN A 347 -16.44 27.11 -1.69
N SER A 348 -16.34 25.90 -2.28
CA SER A 348 -16.09 25.70 -3.72
C SER A 348 -17.34 25.29 -4.53
N ARG A 349 -18.54 25.34 -3.93
CA ARG A 349 -19.84 25.12 -4.60
C ARG A 349 -20.80 26.31 -4.51
N GLY A 350 -20.25 27.52 -4.41
CA GLY A 350 -20.99 28.78 -4.37
C GLY A 350 -20.79 29.65 -5.60
N ALA A 351 -21.00 29.11 -6.80
CA ALA A 351 -21.22 29.90 -8.02
C ALA A 351 -21.95 29.04 -9.07
N LYS A 352 -23.19 28.66 -8.77
CA LYS A 352 -24.16 28.34 -9.83
C LYS A 352 -24.89 29.64 -10.14
N ALA A 353 -24.41 30.37 -11.15
CA ALA A 353 -25.27 31.30 -11.86
C ALA A 353 -26.47 30.50 -12.39
N SER A 354 -27.68 30.97 -12.08
CA SER A 354 -28.89 30.33 -12.56
C SER A 354 -29.01 30.57 -14.07
N ILE A 355 -29.42 29.55 -14.81
CA ILE A 355 -29.76 29.66 -16.24
C ILE A 355 -31.01 30.56 -16.45
N ALA A 356 -31.64 31.06 -15.38
CA ALA A 356 -32.73 32.02 -15.45
C ALA A 356 -32.27 33.48 -15.58
N ASP A 357 -30.98 33.79 -15.35
CA ASP A 357 -30.46 35.17 -15.41
C ASP A 357 -29.87 35.56 -16.79
N LEU A 358 -29.91 34.65 -17.78
CA LEU A 358 -29.40 34.87 -19.14
C LEU A 358 -30.48 35.07 -20.21
N LEU A 359 -31.75 35.22 -19.83
CA LEU A 359 -32.88 35.35 -20.78
C LEU A 359 -33.80 36.57 -20.55
N GLN A 360 -33.28 37.67 -19.98
CA GLN A 360 -34.05 38.93 -19.85
C GLN A 360 -33.35 40.19 -20.38
N ILE A 361 -32.46 40.08 -21.37
CA ILE A 361 -31.97 41.25 -22.12
C ILE A 361 -32.11 40.97 -23.61
N ASN A 362 -33.34 41.14 -24.10
CA ASN A 362 -33.67 41.58 -25.47
C ASN A 362 -35.19 41.72 -25.54
N ASN A 363 -35.69 42.91 -25.21
CA ASN A 363 -36.92 43.49 -25.75
C ASN A 363 -36.97 44.97 -25.35
N ASN A 364 -37.03 45.84 -26.38
CA ASN A 364 -37.29 47.29 -26.34
C ASN A 364 -36.13 48.12 -25.72
N GLU A 365 -35.43 49.03 -26.40
CA GLU A 365 -35.70 49.92 -27.55
C GLU A 365 -34.39 50.27 -28.28
#